data_AF-A0A7S3IL94-F1
#
_entry.id   AF-A0A7S3IL94-F1
#
_cell.length_a   1.000
_cell.length_b   1.000
_cell.length_c   1.000
_cell.angle_alpha   90.00
_cell.angle_beta   90.00
_cell.angle_gamma   90.00
#
_symmetry.space_group_name_H-M   'P 1'
#
loop_
_entity.id
_entity.type
_entity.pdbx_description
1 polymer ?
#
loop_
_entity_poly.entity_id
_entity_poly.type
_entity_poly.pdbx_seq_one_letter_code
_entity_poly.pdbx_strand_id
1 'polypeptide(L)'
;EHLRPMEDSKEMQIFNAIGELIAKPDFSAAQYAFFEKNKDKFDFDTDENKLEYTTIFEEYVYILDHIIEAKLKETYAEDEIDAFYLNFKDGSNIAAYEASNSNTVETLFAFTDFEKFKTCMKSYKSGMTDGASTQESDLSESEPAKIDLDQSHFYELLKEDLAKGNPHGWKKTLDMAEKNGVKCQ
;
A
#
# COMPACT_ATOMS: atom_id res chain seq x y z
N GLU A 1 24.63 28.39 -19.97
CA GLU A 1 23.49 28.56 -19.06
C GLU A 1 23.95 28.11 -17.67
N HIS A 2 24.03 29.02 -16.71
CA HIS A 2 24.36 28.66 -15.33
C HIS A 2 23.07 28.15 -14.70
N LEU A 3 22.94 26.82 -14.56
CA LEU A 3 21.92 26.23 -13.70
C LEU A 3 22.10 26.86 -12.32
N ARG A 4 21.12 27.65 -11.86
CA ARG A 4 21.13 28.11 -10.47
C ARG A 4 21.14 26.86 -9.59
N PRO A 5 21.97 26.82 -8.53
CA PRO A 5 21.88 25.74 -7.55
C PRO A 5 20.44 25.70 -7.02
N MET A 6 19.77 24.57 -7.22
CA MET A 6 18.37 24.42 -6.80
C MET A 6 18.23 24.37 -5.27
N GLU A 7 19.32 24.08 -4.56
CA GLU A 7 19.40 23.97 -3.10
C GLU A 7 18.80 25.16 -2.34
N ASP A 8 19.00 26.40 -2.82
CA ASP A 8 18.47 27.62 -2.17
C ASP A 8 17.21 28.18 -2.86
N SER A 9 16.63 27.44 -3.80
CA SER A 9 15.44 27.89 -4.52
C SER A 9 14.18 27.83 -3.66
N LYS A 10 13.24 28.74 -3.93
CA LYS A 10 11.90 28.71 -3.33
C LYS A 10 11.18 27.39 -3.58
N GLU A 11 11.36 26.81 -4.76
CA GLU A 11 10.81 25.50 -5.13
C GLU A 11 11.33 24.38 -4.21
N MET A 12 12.64 24.35 -3.94
CA MET A 12 13.22 23.37 -3.02
C MET A 12 12.76 23.59 -1.57
N GLN A 13 12.59 24.84 -1.14
CA GLN A 13 12.03 25.14 0.18
C GLN A 13 10.59 24.65 0.31
N ILE A 14 9.75 24.88 -0.71
CA ILE A 14 8.37 24.37 -0.77
C ILE A 14 8.38 22.83 -0.73
N PHE A 15 9.22 22.18 -1.54
CA PHE A 15 9.36 20.73 -1.54
C PHE A 15 9.74 20.17 -0.16
N ASN A 16 10.69 20.80 0.53
CA ASN A 16 11.10 20.41 1.87
C ASN A 16 9.96 20.61 2.88
N ALA A 17 9.22 21.72 2.79
CA ALA A 17 8.05 21.96 3.64
C ALA A 17 6.95 20.90 3.45
N ILE A 18 6.74 20.44 2.21
CA ILE A 18 5.84 19.32 1.91
C ILE A 18 6.38 18.04 2.55
N GLY A 19 7.66 17.73 2.40
CA GLY A 19 8.31 16.58 3.02
C GLY A 19 8.17 16.55 4.55
N GLU A 20 8.35 17.69 5.20
CA GLU A 20 8.11 17.83 6.64
C GLU A 20 6.64 17.65 7.00
N LEU A 21 5.71 18.16 6.19
CA LEU A 21 4.28 18.06 6.43
C LEU A 21 3.80 16.60 6.36
N ILE A 22 4.16 15.87 5.30
CA ILE A 22 3.70 14.49 5.10
C ILE A 22 4.28 13.52 6.13
N ALA A 23 5.42 13.87 6.74
CA ALA A 23 6.04 13.11 7.83
C ALA A 23 5.37 13.38 9.20
N LYS A 24 4.45 14.36 9.31
CA LYS A 24 3.78 14.66 10.58
C LYS A 24 2.73 13.59 10.91
N PRO A 25 2.61 13.17 12.19
CA PRO A 25 1.59 12.24 12.63
C PRO A 25 0.16 12.67 12.29
N ASP A 26 -0.12 13.98 12.35
CA ASP A 26 -1.44 14.54 12.03
C ASP A 26 -1.85 14.29 10.58
N PHE A 27 -0.88 14.27 9.66
CA PHE A 27 -1.14 13.98 8.24
C PHE A 27 -1.51 12.50 8.06
N SER A 28 -0.76 11.59 8.69
CA SER A 28 -1.10 10.16 8.69
C SER A 28 -2.45 9.89 9.40
N ALA A 29 -2.77 10.62 10.47
CA ALA A 29 -4.05 10.51 11.16
C ALA A 29 -5.23 10.90 10.25
N ALA A 30 -5.07 11.94 9.43
CA ALA A 30 -6.07 12.33 8.44
C ALA A 30 -6.28 11.23 7.37
N GLN A 31 -5.20 10.60 6.90
CA GLN A 31 -5.27 9.45 5.99
C GLN A 31 -6.01 8.27 6.63
N TYR A 32 -5.69 7.91 7.88
CA TYR A 32 -6.37 6.84 8.60
C TYR A 32 -7.83 7.12 8.85
N ALA A 33 -8.19 8.36 9.22
CA ALA A 33 -9.59 8.74 9.36
C ALA A 33 -10.35 8.61 8.04
N PHE A 34 -9.71 8.94 6.91
CA PHE A 34 -10.28 8.75 5.59
C PHE A 34 -10.48 7.26 5.25
N PHE A 35 -9.49 6.42 5.54
CA PHE A 35 -9.59 4.98 5.33
C PHE A 35 -10.67 4.37 6.22
N GLU A 36 -10.76 4.75 7.49
CA GLU A 36 -11.80 4.26 8.41
C GLU A 36 -13.20 4.53 7.90
N LYS A 37 -13.43 5.73 7.37
CA LYS A 37 -14.73 6.14 6.81
C LYS A 37 -15.11 5.33 5.55
N ASN A 38 -14.14 4.80 4.81
CA ASN A 38 -14.36 4.24 3.48
C ASN A 38 -14.06 2.73 3.35
N LYS A 39 -13.36 2.10 4.30
CA LYS A 39 -12.92 0.69 4.24
C LYS A 39 -14.04 -0.31 3.95
N ASP A 40 -15.26 -0.04 4.41
CA ASP A 40 -16.39 -0.96 4.28
C ASP A 40 -17.03 -0.93 2.88
N LYS A 41 -16.72 0.11 2.08
CA LYS A 41 -17.15 0.20 0.68
C LYS A 41 -16.28 -0.67 -0.24
N PHE A 42 -15.03 -0.93 0.17
CA PHE A 42 -14.09 -1.74 -0.58
C PHE A 42 -14.32 -3.24 -0.32
N ASP A 43 -14.71 -3.93 -1.39
CA ASP A 43 -14.66 -5.37 -1.54
C ASP A 43 -13.30 -5.77 -2.10
N PHE A 44 -12.54 -6.53 -1.33
CA PHE A 44 -11.22 -7.05 -1.70
C PHE A 44 -11.23 -8.55 -1.99
N ASP A 45 -12.40 -9.19 -1.93
CA ASP A 45 -12.59 -10.61 -2.23
C ASP A 45 -12.79 -10.82 -3.74
N THR A 46 -13.04 -9.73 -4.48
CA THR A 46 -13.14 -9.70 -5.94
C THR A 46 -12.05 -8.82 -6.56
N ASP A 47 -11.50 -9.24 -7.70
CA ASP A 47 -10.57 -8.40 -8.49
C ASP A 47 -11.28 -7.25 -9.23
N GLU A 48 -12.61 -7.19 -9.21
CA GLU A 48 -13.40 -6.15 -9.88
C GLU A 48 -13.40 -4.82 -9.11
N ASN A 49 -13.12 -3.72 -9.82
CA ASN A 49 -13.22 -2.37 -9.27
C ASN A 49 -14.64 -1.83 -9.41
N LYS A 50 -15.24 -1.40 -8.29
CA LYS A 50 -16.53 -0.71 -8.32
C LYS A 50 -16.35 0.75 -8.75
N LEU A 51 -17.34 1.31 -9.46
CA LEU A 51 -17.33 2.72 -9.88
C LEU A 51 -17.16 3.69 -8.69
N GLU A 52 -17.70 3.32 -7.52
CA GLU A 52 -17.55 4.14 -6.31
C GLU A 52 -16.09 4.26 -5.83
N TYR A 53 -15.18 3.34 -6.21
CA TYR A 53 -13.77 3.42 -5.82
C TYR A 53 -13.08 4.62 -6.46
N THR A 54 -13.42 4.95 -7.71
CA THR A 54 -12.88 6.12 -8.41
C THR A 54 -13.30 7.40 -7.68
N THR A 55 -14.57 7.53 -7.31
CA THR A 55 -15.06 8.71 -6.57
C THR A 55 -14.38 8.85 -5.21
N ILE A 56 -14.19 7.74 -4.48
CA ILE A 56 -13.48 7.77 -3.19
C ILE A 56 -12.00 8.15 -3.39
N PHE A 57 -11.36 7.65 -4.44
CA PHE A 57 -9.98 8.01 -4.75
C PHE A 57 -9.83 9.49 -5.13
N GLU A 58 -10.74 10.05 -5.92
CA GLU A 58 -10.77 11.48 -6.23
C GLU A 58 -10.95 12.34 -4.97
N GLU A 59 -11.85 11.93 -4.06
CA GLU A 59 -12.03 12.59 -2.75
C GLU A 59 -10.75 12.51 -1.91
N TYR A 60 -10.06 11.36 -1.92
CA TYR A 60 -8.79 11.18 -1.21
C TYR A 60 -7.71 12.13 -1.72
N VAL A 61 -7.47 12.14 -3.04
CA VAL A 61 -6.48 13.03 -3.67
C VAL A 61 -6.80 14.49 -3.37
N TYR A 62 -8.08 14.88 -3.51
CA TYR A 62 -8.53 16.24 -3.23
C TYR A 62 -8.25 16.66 -1.78
N ILE A 63 -8.51 15.80 -0.80
CA ILE A 63 -8.25 16.10 0.61
C ILE A 63 -6.75 16.28 0.86
N LEU A 64 -5.91 15.39 0.33
CA LEU A 64 -4.46 15.50 0.52
C LEU A 64 -3.88 16.76 -0.12
N ASP A 65 -4.29 17.05 -1.35
CA ASP A 65 -3.87 18.27 -2.06
C ASP A 65 -4.31 19.52 -1.28
N HIS A 66 -5.55 19.55 -0.78
CA HIS A 66 -6.04 20.68 -0.01
C HIS A 66 -5.30 20.86 1.33
N ILE A 67 -4.93 19.77 2.02
CA ILE A 67 -4.13 19.84 3.25
C ILE A 67 -2.74 20.41 2.94
N ILE A 68 -2.10 19.96 1.85
CA ILE A 68 -0.79 20.45 1.43
C ILE A 68 -0.87 21.93 1.04
N GLU A 69 -1.81 22.29 0.17
CA GLU A 69 -2.00 23.66 -0.31
C GLU A 69 -2.29 24.63 0.85
N ALA A 70 -3.21 24.26 1.75
CA ALA A 70 -3.55 25.07 2.91
C ALA A 70 -2.31 25.33 3.79
N LYS A 71 -1.46 24.33 3.96
CA LYS A 71 -0.21 24.46 4.72
C LYS A 71 0.83 25.31 4.03
N LEU A 72 0.96 25.21 2.71
CA LEU A 72 1.87 26.06 1.94
C LEU A 72 1.43 27.53 1.97
N LYS A 73 0.12 27.79 1.86
CA LYS A 73 -0.45 29.15 1.93
C LYS A 73 -0.26 29.87 3.27
N GLU A 74 0.14 29.16 4.33
CA GLU A 74 0.54 29.79 5.60
C GLU A 74 1.89 30.54 5.49
N THR A 75 2.74 30.18 4.54
CA THR A 75 4.14 30.64 4.47
C THR A 75 4.54 31.21 3.11
N TYR A 76 3.98 30.70 2.02
CA TYR A 76 4.37 31.04 0.65
C TYR A 76 3.27 31.81 -0.07
N ALA A 77 3.66 32.66 -1.01
CA ALA A 77 2.72 33.36 -1.87
C ALA A 77 2.12 32.42 -2.92
N GLU A 78 0.91 32.74 -3.40
CA GLU A 78 0.18 31.89 -4.34
C GLU A 78 0.94 31.68 -5.66
N ASP A 79 1.62 32.70 -6.16
CA ASP A 79 2.45 32.62 -7.36
C ASP A 79 3.70 31.73 -7.18
N GLU A 80 4.26 31.68 -5.97
CA GLU A 80 5.37 30.77 -5.63
C GLU A 80 4.89 29.30 -5.63
N ILE A 81 3.68 29.06 -5.11
CA ILE A 81 3.07 27.73 -5.04
C ILE A 81 2.69 27.24 -6.45
N ASP A 82 2.05 28.10 -7.25
CA ASP A 82 1.67 27.78 -8.64
C ASP A 82 2.90 27.44 -9.51
N ALA A 83 3.98 28.21 -9.36
CA ALA A 83 5.24 27.95 -10.05
C ALA A 83 5.84 26.60 -9.64
N PHE A 84 5.80 26.26 -8.34
CA PHE A 84 6.22 24.95 -7.86
C PHE A 84 5.40 23.82 -8.50
N TYR A 85 4.06 23.91 -8.49
CA TYR A 85 3.21 22.87 -9.06
C TYR A 85 3.45 22.66 -10.55
N LEU A 86 3.62 23.74 -11.31
CA LEU A 86 3.94 23.67 -12.74
C LEU A 86 5.27 22.93 -12.97
N ASN A 87 6.33 23.34 -12.26
CA ASN A 87 7.66 22.77 -12.43
C ASN A 87 7.76 21.32 -11.92
N PHE A 88 7.04 20.99 -10.85
CA PHE A 88 6.94 19.62 -10.34
C PHE A 88 6.23 18.72 -11.35
N LYS A 89 5.11 19.18 -11.93
CA LYS A 89 4.34 18.45 -12.94
C LYS A 89 5.12 18.23 -14.23
N ASP A 90 5.85 19.24 -14.69
CA ASP A 90 6.62 19.17 -15.94
C ASP A 90 7.85 18.25 -15.82
N GLY A 91 8.16 17.75 -14.63
CA GLY A 91 9.23 16.78 -14.41
C GLY A 91 10.64 17.37 -14.46
N SER A 92 10.76 18.67 -14.77
CA SER A 92 12.04 19.35 -15.07
C SER A 92 13.05 19.25 -13.92
N ASN A 93 12.55 19.24 -12.69
CA ASN A 93 13.37 19.28 -11.47
C ASN A 93 13.27 18.01 -10.61
N ILE A 94 12.63 16.93 -11.09
CA ILE A 94 12.42 15.71 -10.30
C ILE A 94 13.72 15.11 -9.77
N ALA A 95 14.77 15.05 -10.59
CA ALA A 95 16.07 14.53 -10.15
C ALA A 95 16.68 15.31 -8.97
N ALA A 96 16.46 16.63 -8.92
CA ALA A 96 16.92 17.46 -7.81
C ALA A 96 16.08 17.22 -6.54
N TYR A 97 14.76 17.07 -6.69
CA TYR A 97 13.88 16.71 -5.57
C TYR A 97 14.18 15.32 -5.01
N GLU A 98 14.43 14.33 -5.86
CA GLU A 98 14.82 12.97 -5.44
C GLU A 98 16.17 12.96 -4.71
N ALA A 99 17.13 13.75 -5.19
CA ALA A 99 18.42 13.90 -4.51
C ALA A 99 18.30 14.54 -3.12
N SER A 100 17.30 15.40 -2.92
CA SER A 100 17.01 16.02 -1.63
C SER A 100 16.24 15.07 -0.70
N ASN A 101 15.13 14.51 -1.18
CA ASN A 101 14.31 13.56 -0.41
C ASN A 101 13.49 12.66 -1.34
N SER A 102 14.06 11.53 -1.74
CA SER A 102 13.39 10.54 -2.60
C SER A 102 12.08 10.03 -2.00
N ASN A 103 12.00 9.86 -0.69
CA ASN A 103 10.79 9.38 -0.02
C ASN A 103 9.62 10.36 -0.17
N THR A 104 9.87 11.67 -0.14
CA THR A 104 8.83 12.68 -0.40
C THR A 104 8.32 12.58 -1.83
N VAL A 105 9.22 12.45 -2.82
CA VAL A 105 8.83 12.29 -4.23
C VAL A 105 7.99 11.02 -4.43
N GLU A 106 8.47 9.89 -3.91
CA GLU A 106 7.76 8.61 -4.00
C GLU A 106 6.38 8.66 -3.34
N THR A 107 6.28 9.31 -2.19
CA THR A 107 5.02 9.46 -1.45
C THR A 107 4.02 10.35 -2.20
N LEU A 108 4.47 11.47 -2.76
CA LEU A 108 3.61 12.35 -3.56
C LEU A 108 3.08 11.64 -4.81
N PHE A 109 3.93 10.90 -5.52
CA PHE A 109 3.47 10.07 -6.64
C PHE A 109 2.52 8.97 -6.20
N ALA A 110 2.77 8.35 -5.03
CA ALA A 110 1.89 7.32 -4.49
C ALA A 110 0.49 7.84 -4.15
N PHE A 111 0.33 9.12 -3.80
CA PHE A 111 -1.01 9.71 -3.62
C PHE A 111 -1.84 9.75 -4.89
N THR A 112 -1.17 9.88 -6.05
CA THR A 112 -1.82 9.92 -7.37
C THR A 112 -1.98 8.56 -8.03
N ASP A 113 -1.50 7.49 -7.39
CA ASP A 113 -1.55 6.13 -7.91
C ASP A 113 -2.71 5.36 -7.27
N PHE A 114 -3.71 5.04 -8.10
CA PHE A 114 -4.90 4.32 -7.67
C PHE A 114 -4.60 2.93 -7.11
N GLU A 115 -3.66 2.19 -7.69
CA GLU A 115 -3.33 0.83 -7.25
C GLU A 115 -2.60 0.86 -5.91
N LYS A 116 -1.70 1.84 -5.70
CA LYS A 116 -1.08 2.07 -4.40
C LYS A 116 -2.12 2.47 -3.35
N PHE A 117 -3.04 3.39 -3.68
CA PHE A 117 -4.14 3.75 -2.80
C PHE A 117 -5.00 2.54 -2.42
N LYS A 118 -5.42 1.72 -3.40
CA LYS A 118 -6.22 0.51 -3.16
C LYS A 118 -5.47 -0.48 -2.26
N THR A 119 -4.17 -0.65 -2.49
CA THR A 119 -3.30 -1.49 -1.64
C THR A 119 -3.23 -0.96 -0.21
N CYS A 120 -3.05 0.35 -0.02
CA CYS A 120 -3.06 0.97 1.31
C CYS A 120 -4.40 0.79 2.03
N MET A 121 -5.52 0.97 1.34
CA MET A 121 -6.86 0.72 1.89
C MET A 121 -7.05 -0.75 2.28
N LYS A 122 -6.57 -1.68 1.46
CA LYS A 122 -6.59 -3.12 1.75
C LYS A 122 -5.79 -3.45 3.00
N SER A 123 -4.55 -2.97 3.07
CA SER A 123 -3.67 -3.15 4.22
C SER A 123 -4.25 -2.55 5.50
N TYR A 124 -4.90 -1.38 5.40
CA TYR A 124 -5.60 -0.76 6.52
C TYR A 124 -6.73 -1.65 7.04
N LYS A 125 -7.57 -2.17 6.14
CA LYS A 125 -8.68 -3.06 6.49
C LYS A 125 -8.18 -4.39 7.07
N SER A 126 -7.13 -4.98 6.48
CA SER A 126 -6.58 -6.27 6.95
C SER A 126 -5.91 -6.16 8.32
N GLY A 127 -5.17 -5.06 8.56
CA GLY A 127 -4.55 -4.78 9.85
C GLY A 127 -5.56 -4.59 10.99
N MET A 128 -6.82 -4.24 10.68
CA MET A 128 -7.92 -4.22 11.65
C MET A 128 -8.58 -5.59 11.83
N THR A 129 -8.67 -6.41 10.77
CA THR A 129 -9.28 -7.75 10.86
C THR A 129 -8.40 -8.77 11.60
N ASP A 130 -7.08 -8.57 11.63
CA ASP A 130 -6.16 -9.41 12.43
C ASP A 130 -6.23 -9.12 13.95
N GLY A 131 -7.01 -8.11 14.37
CA GLY A 131 -7.29 -7.81 15.78
C GLY A 131 -8.49 -8.55 16.37
N ALA A 132 -9.19 -9.38 15.59
CA ALA A 132 -10.35 -10.15 16.04
C ALA A 132 -10.30 -11.62 15.57
N SER A 133 -9.18 -12.30 15.82
CA SER A 133 -9.19 -13.75 15.96
C SER A 133 -8.15 -14.19 16.99
N THR A 134 -8.67 -14.56 18.15
CA THR A 134 -8.18 -15.54 19.13
C THR A 134 -6.67 -15.67 19.31
N GLN A 135 -6.22 -15.26 20.50
CA GLN A 135 -5.02 -15.79 21.16
C GLN A 135 -4.93 -17.33 20.97
N GLU A 136 -3.89 -17.80 20.30
CA GLU A 136 -3.03 -18.83 20.87
C GLU A 136 -1.58 -18.42 20.64
N SER A 137 -0.97 -17.97 21.74
CA SER A 137 0.46 -17.80 21.89
C SER A 137 1.13 -19.17 21.86
N ASP A 138 2.03 -19.40 20.92
CA ASP A 138 3.25 -20.13 21.25
C ASP A 138 4.45 -19.43 20.61
N LEU A 139 5.35 -18.99 21.48
CA LEU A 139 6.57 -18.28 21.17
C LEU A 139 7.65 -19.32 20.90
N SER A 140 8.19 -19.36 19.69
CA SER A 140 9.60 -19.68 19.52
C SER A 140 10.17 -18.89 18.35
N GLU A 141 11.04 -17.93 18.69
CA GLU A 141 12.00 -17.33 17.77
C GLU A 141 12.78 -18.43 17.05
N SER A 142 12.65 -18.49 15.73
CA SER A 142 13.73 -18.94 14.86
C SER A 142 13.60 -18.19 13.55
N GLU A 143 14.71 -17.62 13.09
CA GLU A 143 14.83 -16.86 11.85
C GLU A 143 14.09 -17.52 10.67
N PRO A 144 13.52 -16.75 9.73
CA PRO A 144 12.95 -17.32 8.53
C PRO A 144 14.08 -17.94 7.72
N ALA A 145 14.23 -19.26 7.82
CA ALA A 145 15.02 -20.04 6.89
C ALA A 145 14.51 -19.72 5.49
N LYS A 146 15.39 -19.24 4.62
CA LYS A 146 15.12 -19.09 3.19
C LYS A 146 14.84 -20.49 2.65
N ILE A 147 13.56 -20.85 2.54
CA ILE A 147 13.17 -22.07 1.87
C ILE A 147 13.26 -21.77 0.37
N ASP A 148 14.38 -22.15 -0.22
CA ASP A 148 14.52 -22.25 -1.66
C ASP A 148 13.63 -23.42 -2.11
N LEU A 149 12.36 -23.12 -2.38
CA LEU A 149 11.38 -24.07 -2.89
C LEU A 149 11.67 -24.33 -4.37
N ASP A 150 12.76 -25.06 -4.60
CA ASP A 150 12.98 -25.83 -5.82
C ASP A 150 11.73 -26.68 -6.10
N GLN A 151 11.25 -26.64 -7.36
CA GLN A 151 10.12 -27.44 -7.85
C GLN A 151 10.25 -28.93 -7.54
N SER A 152 11.47 -29.44 -7.31
CA SER A 152 11.74 -30.81 -6.89
C SER A 152 11.08 -31.18 -5.55
N HIS A 153 11.00 -30.24 -4.60
CA HIS A 153 10.41 -30.47 -3.27
C HIS A 153 8.91 -30.76 -3.36
N PHE A 154 8.22 -30.10 -4.30
CA PHE A 154 6.80 -30.36 -4.57
C PHE A 154 6.57 -31.80 -5.04
N TYR A 155 7.44 -32.33 -5.90
CA TYR A 155 7.33 -33.71 -6.39
C TYR A 155 7.74 -34.76 -5.35
N GLU A 156 8.53 -34.42 -4.35
CA GLU A 156 8.82 -35.30 -3.21
C GLU A 156 7.62 -35.43 -2.28
N LEU A 157 6.96 -34.32 -1.95
CA LEU A 157 5.71 -34.33 -1.17
C LEU A 157 4.60 -35.14 -1.86
N LEU A 158 4.54 -35.10 -3.19
CA LEU A 158 3.56 -35.86 -3.98
C LEU A 158 3.80 -37.38 -3.96
N LYS A 159 5.02 -37.81 -3.60
CA LYS A 159 5.40 -39.23 -3.49
C LYS A 159 5.28 -39.76 -2.06
N GLU A 160 5.01 -38.91 -1.06
CA GLU A 160 4.81 -39.37 0.31
C GLU A 160 3.55 -40.24 0.44
N ASP A 161 3.76 -41.46 0.93
CA ASP A 161 2.68 -42.41 1.19
C ASP A 161 2.00 -42.08 2.54
N LEU A 162 0.92 -41.32 2.47
CA LEU A 162 0.12 -40.89 3.62
C LEU A 162 -0.54 -42.04 4.42
N ALA A 163 -0.43 -43.30 3.96
CA ALA A 163 -0.98 -44.46 4.65
C ALA A 163 -0.05 -45.03 5.74
N LYS A 164 1.26 -44.74 5.69
CA LYS A 164 2.21 -45.21 6.70
C LYS A 164 2.63 -44.06 7.60
N GLY A 165 1.84 -43.86 8.67
CA GLY A 165 2.19 -43.06 9.85
C GLY A 165 3.20 -41.94 9.61
N ASN A 166 2.71 -40.81 9.11
CA ASN A 166 3.53 -39.64 8.79
C ASN A 166 4.25 -39.14 10.06
N PRO A 167 5.59 -38.95 10.04
CA PRO A 167 6.36 -38.43 11.18
C PRO A 167 5.95 -37.00 11.60
N HIS A 168 5.26 -36.26 10.73
CA HIS A 168 4.75 -34.91 10.97
C HIS A 168 3.27 -34.86 11.37
N GLY A 169 2.63 -36.01 11.62
CA GLY A 169 1.29 -36.06 12.22
C GLY A 169 0.11 -35.66 11.31
N TRP A 170 0.34 -35.49 10.01
CA TRP A 170 -0.70 -35.14 9.05
C TRP A 170 -1.70 -36.29 8.92
N LYS A 171 -2.99 -35.98 9.12
CA LYS A 171 -4.08 -36.93 8.95
C LYS A 171 -4.87 -36.55 7.71
N LYS A 172 -5.09 -37.54 6.84
CA LYS A 172 -6.01 -37.43 5.70
C LYS A 172 -7.43 -37.15 6.22
N THR A 173 -7.99 -35.97 5.93
CA THR A 173 -9.32 -35.53 6.40
C THR A 173 -10.42 -35.66 5.34
N LEU A 174 -10.09 -36.13 4.14
CA LEU A 174 -11.05 -36.28 3.03
C LEU A 174 -11.18 -37.74 2.60
N ASP A 175 -12.27 -38.37 3.04
CA ASP A 175 -12.88 -39.49 2.33
C ASP A 175 -14.02 -38.93 1.48
N MET A 176 -13.79 -38.80 0.17
CA MET A 176 -14.86 -38.59 -0.79
C MET A 176 -15.55 -39.93 -1.03
N ALA A 177 -16.65 -40.18 -0.33
CA ALA A 177 -17.57 -41.24 -0.71
C ALA A 177 -18.31 -40.80 -1.98
N GLU A 178 -18.08 -41.50 -3.10
CA GLU A 178 -18.89 -41.34 -4.30
C GLU A 178 -20.34 -41.76 -4.00
N LYS A 179 -21.17 -40.78 -3.63
CA LYS A 179 -22.62 -40.97 -3.64
C LYS A 179 -23.11 -40.76 -5.06
N ASN A 180 -23.32 -41.87 -5.74
CA ASN A 180 -24.15 -42.06 -6.93
C ASN A 180 -23.87 -41.10 -8.10
N GLY A 181 -23.20 -41.65 -9.12
CA GLY A 181 -23.04 -41.03 -10.42
C GLY A 181 -24.33 -40.42 -10.95
N VAL A 182 -24.23 -39.16 -11.35
CA VAL A 182 -25.26 -38.46 -12.12
C VAL A 182 -25.40 -39.18 -13.46
N LYS A 183 -26.53 -39.84 -13.67
CA LYS A 183 -26.95 -40.21 -15.03
C LYS A 183 -27.38 -38.94 -15.74
N CYS A 184 -26.56 -38.46 -16.69
CA CYS A 184 -27.04 -37.55 -17.72
C CYS A 184 -28.01 -38.33 -18.64
N GLN A 185 -29.20 -37.77 -18.86
CA GLN A 185 -30.16 -38.22 -19.87
C GLN A 185 -29.69 -37.89 -21.28
#